data_AF-A0A954RFD7-F1
#
_entry.id   AF-A0A954RFD7-F1
#
_cell.length_a   1.000
_cell.length_b   1.000
_cell.length_c   1.000
_cell.angle_alpha   90.00
_cell.angle_beta   90.00
_cell.angle_gamma   90.00
#
_symmetry.space_group_name_H-M   'P 1'
#
loop_
_entity.id
_entity.type
_entity.pdbx_description
1 polymer ?
#
loop_
_entity_poly.entity_id
_entity_poly.type
_entity_poly.pdbx_seq_one_letter_code
_entity_poly.pdbx_strand_id
1 'polypeptide(L)'
;MKQLFSTRTGQWSLLALFLLACAAPFSGAQDAADSAKPQAKRRGRLPAYFAAVVNEKQREQIYDLQAKYAEQMEALQKQLDALAAQRDTEIDGVLTPEQLAEVNKKREAAKAARAKRAKPAEEEAEAAGDAN
;
A
#
# COMPACT_ATOMS: atom_id res chain seq x y z
N MET A 1 19.64 3.53 50.54
CA MET A 1 20.08 4.17 49.28
C MET A 1 19.17 3.67 48.16
N LYS A 2 18.56 4.61 47.42
CA LYS A 2 18.15 4.57 45.99
C LYS A 2 17.42 3.28 45.51
N GLN A 3 16.10 3.16 45.51
CA GLN A 3 15.04 3.82 44.71
C GLN A 3 15.12 3.62 43.17
N LEU A 4 14.05 2.98 42.64
CA LEU A 4 13.27 3.25 41.41
C LEU A 4 13.89 2.87 40.03
N PHE A 5 13.17 2.49 38.96
CA PHE A 5 11.82 2.80 38.47
C PHE A 5 11.25 1.67 37.56
N SER A 6 9.92 1.57 37.57
CA SER A 6 9.05 0.80 36.66
C SER A 6 8.47 1.73 35.54
N THR A 7 7.88 1.12 34.50
CA THR A 7 6.99 1.69 33.43
C THR A 7 7.65 2.58 32.37
N ARG A 8 7.58 2.30 31.05
CA ARG A 8 6.47 2.16 30.08
C ARG A 8 5.96 3.52 29.57
N THR A 9 6.02 3.65 28.24
CA THR A 9 5.27 4.55 27.33
C THR A 9 5.57 6.05 27.38
N GLY A 10 6.25 6.51 26.33
CA GLY A 10 6.38 7.91 25.96
C GLY A 10 5.03 8.52 25.61
N GLN A 11 4.58 9.42 26.48
CA GLN A 11 3.43 10.29 26.31
C GLN A 11 3.96 11.62 25.78
N TRP A 12 3.92 11.79 24.45
CA TRP A 12 4.30 13.03 23.79
C TRP A 12 3.11 14.00 23.77
N SER A 13 3.42 15.26 24.12
CA SER A 13 2.73 16.50 23.75
C SER A 13 1.34 16.77 24.33
N LEU A 14 1.33 17.52 25.43
CA LEU A 14 0.27 18.47 25.78
C LEU A 14 0.89 19.87 25.86
N LEU A 15 0.75 20.64 24.79
CA LEU A 15 0.90 22.10 24.79
C LEU A 15 -0.51 22.68 24.67
N ALA A 16 -0.96 23.36 25.72
CA ALA A 16 -2.22 24.11 25.73
C ALA A 16 -1.93 25.53 26.24
N LEU A 17 -2.83 26.46 25.87
CA LEU A 17 -2.96 27.87 26.30
C LEU A 17 -2.28 28.90 25.35
N PHE A 18 -2.90 29.94 24.75
CA PHE A 18 -4.28 30.45 24.69
C PHE A 18 -4.34 31.71 23.79
N LEU A 19 -5.52 32.00 23.24
CA LEU A 19 -6.06 33.32 22.81
C LEU A 19 -5.34 34.16 21.73
N LEU A 20 -6.07 34.51 20.64
CA LEU A 20 -6.75 35.82 20.49
C LEU A 20 -7.46 35.97 19.11
N ALA A 21 -8.76 36.28 19.17
CA ALA A 21 -9.63 37.06 18.26
C ALA A 21 -9.48 37.00 16.72
N CYS A 22 -10.58 36.64 16.03
CA CYS A 22 -11.25 37.55 15.08
C CYS A 22 -12.66 37.02 14.75
N ALA A 23 -13.67 37.83 15.06
CA ALA A 23 -15.05 37.63 14.63
C ALA A 23 -15.26 38.32 13.27
N ALA A 24 -15.84 37.60 12.31
CA ALA A 24 -16.50 38.18 11.14
C ALA A 24 -17.71 37.31 10.78
N PRO A 25 -18.90 37.90 10.56
CA PRO A 25 -20.10 37.18 10.17
C PRO A 25 -20.08 36.95 8.65
N PHE A 26 -20.11 35.69 8.21
CA PHE A 26 -20.34 35.37 6.80
C PHE A 26 -21.66 34.61 6.66
N SER A 27 -22.51 35.23 5.84
CA SER A 27 -23.87 34.86 5.48
C SER A 27 -24.02 33.41 5.05
N GLY A 28 -25.22 32.88 5.29
CA GLY A 28 -25.65 31.58 4.82
C GLY A 28 -25.40 31.39 3.33
N ALA A 29 -24.71 30.30 3.02
CA ALA A 29 -24.88 29.56 1.79
C ALA A 29 -25.45 28.20 2.19
N GLN A 30 -26.58 27.90 1.56
CA GLN A 30 -27.40 26.72 1.75
C GLN A 30 -26.61 25.44 1.86
N ASP A 31 -27.12 24.56 2.71
CA ASP A 31 -27.09 23.11 2.59
C ASP A 31 -27.11 22.65 1.12
N ALA A 32 -25.92 22.51 0.53
CA ALA A 32 -25.65 21.46 -0.41
C ALA A 32 -24.95 20.37 0.41
N ALA A 33 -25.74 19.67 1.23
CA ALA A 33 -25.45 18.29 1.58
C ALA A 33 -25.44 17.52 0.25
N ASP A 34 -24.29 17.60 -0.45
CA ASP A 34 -23.94 16.69 -1.51
C ASP A 34 -24.07 15.31 -0.90
N SER A 35 -25.19 14.69 -1.22
CA SER A 35 -25.52 13.34 -0.80
C SER A 35 -24.58 12.46 -1.58
N ALA A 36 -23.34 12.40 -1.10
CA ALA A 36 -22.32 11.48 -1.55
C ALA A 36 -22.93 10.10 -1.37
N LYS A 37 -23.58 9.59 -2.42
CA LYS A 37 -24.08 8.23 -2.50
C LYS A 37 -22.92 7.37 -2.03
N PRO A 38 -23.11 6.50 -1.02
CA PRO A 38 -22.04 5.65 -0.54
C PRO A 38 -21.41 5.00 -1.76
N GLN A 39 -20.14 5.33 -2.04
CA GLN A 39 -19.44 4.71 -3.15
C GLN A 39 -19.44 3.23 -2.80
N ALA A 40 -20.22 2.45 -3.56
CA ALA A 40 -20.29 1.02 -3.37
C ALA A 40 -18.85 0.52 -3.46
N LYS A 41 -18.31 0.01 -2.34
CA LYS A 41 -16.97 -0.61 -2.32
C LYS A 41 -16.92 -1.52 -3.53
N ARG A 42 -15.95 -1.29 -4.43
CA ARG A 42 -15.82 -2.08 -5.65
C ARG A 42 -15.72 -3.55 -5.23
N ARG A 43 -16.80 -4.31 -5.48
CA ARG A 43 -16.89 -5.71 -5.09
C ARG A 43 -15.86 -6.52 -5.90
N GLY A 44 -15.32 -7.56 -5.27
CA GLY A 44 -14.46 -8.52 -5.95
C GLY A 44 -15.18 -9.19 -7.13
N ARG A 45 -14.42 -9.82 -8.04
CA ARG A 45 -15.01 -10.64 -9.10
C ARG A 45 -15.39 -12.00 -8.54
N LEU A 46 -16.55 -12.51 -8.93
CA LEU A 46 -16.87 -13.91 -8.67
C LEU A 46 -15.85 -14.82 -9.36
N PRO A 47 -15.51 -15.97 -8.75
CA PRO A 47 -14.74 -17.00 -9.43
C PRO A 47 -15.42 -17.42 -10.74
N ALA A 48 -14.62 -17.88 -11.70
CA ALA A 48 -15.12 -18.32 -13.00
C ALA A 48 -16.24 -19.36 -12.84
N TYR A 49 -17.30 -19.23 -13.65
CA TYR A 49 -18.51 -20.09 -13.66
C TYR A 49 -19.44 -20.00 -12.43
N PHE A 50 -19.04 -19.36 -11.33
CA PHE A 50 -19.87 -19.30 -10.12
C PHE A 50 -21.14 -18.49 -10.34
N ALA A 51 -21.07 -17.42 -11.16
CA ALA A 51 -22.22 -16.57 -11.46
C ALA A 51 -23.45 -17.34 -11.99
N ALA A 52 -23.25 -18.48 -12.66
CA ALA A 52 -24.32 -19.30 -13.23
C ALA A 52 -25.02 -20.21 -12.22
N VAL A 53 -24.42 -20.48 -11.05
CA VAL A 53 -24.89 -21.53 -10.12
C VAL A 53 -25.23 -21.02 -8.73
N VAL A 54 -24.73 -19.84 -8.34
CA VAL A 54 -24.94 -19.31 -6.99
C VAL A 54 -26.15 -18.37 -6.91
N ASN A 55 -26.82 -18.36 -5.77
CA ASN A 55 -27.84 -17.37 -5.44
C ASN A 55 -27.23 -16.12 -4.77
N GLU A 56 -28.05 -15.11 -4.48
CA GLU A 56 -27.58 -13.83 -3.94
C GLU A 56 -26.93 -13.97 -2.56
N LYS A 57 -27.51 -14.80 -1.67
CA LYS A 57 -26.94 -15.05 -0.35
C LYS A 57 -25.56 -15.69 -0.45
N GLN A 58 -25.40 -16.65 -1.35
CA GLN A 58 -24.10 -17.29 -1.60
C GLN A 58 -23.10 -16.32 -2.23
N ARG A 59 -23.53 -15.39 -3.10
CA ARG A 59 -22.65 -14.35 -3.65
C ARG A 59 -22.07 -13.45 -2.57
N GLU A 60 -22.91 -12.94 -1.67
CA GLU A 60 -22.44 -12.10 -0.56
C GLU A 60 -21.46 -12.88 0.32
N GLN A 61 -21.75 -14.14 0.65
CA GLN A 61 -20.82 -15.00 1.39
C GLN A 61 -19.48 -15.20 0.67
N ILE A 62 -19.48 -15.37 -0.65
CA ILE A 62 -18.25 -15.49 -1.44
C ILE A 62 -17.43 -14.19 -1.37
N TYR A 63 -18.08 -13.03 -1.49
CA TYR A 63 -17.39 -11.75 -1.40
C TYR A 63 -16.79 -11.51 -0.01
N ASP A 64 -17.51 -11.86 1.06
CA ASP A 64 -17.00 -11.77 2.43
C ASP A 64 -15.77 -12.65 2.63
N LEU A 65 -15.79 -13.88 2.09
CA LEU A 65 -14.64 -14.78 2.12
C LEU A 65 -13.46 -14.20 1.33
N GLN A 66 -13.69 -13.68 0.12
CA GLN A 66 -12.65 -13.06 -0.68
C GLN A 66 -12.00 -11.87 0.05
N ALA A 67 -12.79 -11.00 0.67
CA ALA A 67 -12.28 -9.85 1.43
C ALA A 67 -11.44 -10.32 2.63
N LYS A 68 -11.98 -11.25 3.43
CA LYS A 68 -11.28 -11.80 4.60
C LYS A 68 -9.93 -12.40 4.21
N TYR A 69 -9.89 -13.22 3.17
CA TYR A 69 -8.64 -13.86 2.77
C TYR A 69 -7.70 -12.92 2.03
N ALA A 70 -8.19 -11.89 1.33
CA ALA A 70 -7.35 -10.87 0.72
C ALA A 70 -6.50 -10.14 1.78
N GLU A 71 -7.10 -9.74 2.90
CA GLU A 71 -6.38 -9.10 4.02
C GLU A 71 -5.30 -10.03 4.62
N GLN A 72 -5.63 -11.31 4.81
CA GLN A 72 -4.69 -12.31 5.33
C GLN A 72 -3.54 -12.58 4.35
N MET A 73 -3.85 -12.68 3.05
CA MET A 73 -2.84 -12.86 2.00
C MET A 73 -1.92 -11.64 1.90
N GLU A 74 -2.45 -10.42 2.02
CA GLU A 74 -1.63 -9.21 2.02
C GLU A 74 -0.67 -9.19 3.21
N ALA A 75 -1.15 -9.56 4.41
CA ALA A 75 -0.31 -9.66 5.59
C ALA A 75 0.80 -10.71 5.42
N LEU A 76 0.47 -11.89 4.88
CA LEU A 76 1.45 -12.94 4.58
C LEU A 76 2.46 -12.51 3.52
N GLN A 77 2.01 -11.80 2.47
CA GLN A 77 2.91 -11.29 1.44
C GLN A 77 3.93 -10.31 2.03
N LYS A 78 3.50 -9.40 2.92
CA LYS A 78 4.42 -8.49 3.62
C LYS A 78 5.43 -9.24 4.48
N GLN A 79 5.01 -10.32 5.14
CA GLN A 79 5.92 -11.17 5.92
C GLN A 79 6.95 -11.89 5.02
N LEU A 80 6.51 -12.38 3.85
CA LEU A 80 7.40 -13.00 2.87
C LEU A 80 8.40 -11.99 2.30
N ASP A 81 7.95 -10.78 1.97
CA ASP A 81 8.81 -9.71 1.45
C ASP A 81 9.87 -9.30 2.48
N ALA A 82 9.46 -9.17 3.75
CA ALA A 82 10.38 -8.87 4.85
C ALA A 82 11.42 -9.99 5.05
N LEU A 83 10.99 -11.24 5.03
CA LEU A 83 11.89 -12.39 5.18
C LEU A 83 12.86 -12.51 3.99
N ALA A 84 12.38 -12.25 2.77
CA ALA A 84 13.22 -12.22 1.58
C ALA A 84 14.30 -11.13 1.68
N ALA A 85 13.91 -9.91 2.09
CA ALA A 85 14.86 -8.82 2.29
C ALA A 85 15.90 -9.12 3.39
N GLN A 86 15.47 -9.76 4.49
CA GLN A 86 16.38 -10.20 5.55
C GLN A 86 17.38 -11.23 5.02
N ARG A 87 16.89 -12.30 4.37
CA ARG A 87 17.74 -13.33 3.76
C ARG A 87 18.74 -12.70 2.79
N ASP A 88 18.31 -11.79 1.93
CA ASP A 88 19.18 -11.15 0.94
C ASP A 88 20.25 -10.28 1.62
N THR A 89 19.92 -9.62 2.72
CA THR A 89 20.89 -8.89 3.55
C THR A 89 21.92 -9.84 4.18
N GLU A 90 21.47 -10.98 4.72
CA GLU A 90 22.35 -11.99 5.30
C GLU A 90 23.27 -12.62 4.24
N ILE A 91 22.76 -12.85 3.02
CA ILE A 91 23.55 -13.32 1.87
C ILE A 91 24.61 -12.27 1.48
N ASP A 92 24.26 -11.00 1.39
CA ASP A 92 25.25 -9.95 1.09
C ASP A 92 26.29 -9.84 2.22
N GLY A 93 25.89 -10.12 3.47
CA GLY A 93 26.76 -10.13 4.64
C GLY A 93 27.83 -11.22 4.65
N VAL A 94 27.70 -12.29 3.85
CA VAL A 94 28.76 -13.32 3.73
C VAL A 94 29.87 -12.94 2.73
N LEU A 95 29.68 -11.87 1.97
CA LEU A 95 30.63 -11.43 0.95
C LEU A 95 31.72 -10.54 1.55
N THR A 96 32.91 -10.57 0.94
CA THR A 96 33.92 -9.54 1.22
C THR A 96 33.48 -8.19 0.66
N PRO A 97 34.01 -7.05 1.18
CA PRO A 97 33.66 -5.73 0.65
C PRO A 97 33.89 -5.57 -0.86
N GLU A 98 34.96 -6.17 -1.39
CA GLU A 98 35.28 -6.16 -2.82
C GLU A 98 34.26 -6.97 -3.64
N GLN A 99 33.87 -8.15 -3.16
CA GLN A 99 32.86 -8.99 -3.80
C GLN A 99 31.49 -8.30 -3.82
N LEU A 100 31.10 -7.67 -2.72
CA LEU A 100 29.85 -6.93 -2.62
C LEU A 100 29.81 -5.74 -3.59
N ALA A 101 30.93 -5.02 -3.74
CA ALA A 101 31.04 -3.92 -4.70
C ALA A 101 30.82 -4.39 -6.15
N GLU A 102 31.43 -5.51 -6.54
CA GLU A 102 31.25 -6.11 -7.87
C GLU A 102 29.81 -6.60 -8.09
N VAL A 103 29.17 -7.20 -7.08
CA VAL A 103 27.76 -7.60 -7.14
C VAL A 103 26.86 -6.38 -7.35
N ASN A 104 27.07 -5.30 -6.59
CA ASN A 104 26.27 -4.08 -6.72
C ASN A 104 26.42 -3.42 -8.09
N LYS A 105 27.63 -3.37 -8.65
CA LYS A 105 27.87 -2.90 -10.01
C LYS A 105 27.06 -3.69 -11.04
N LYS A 106 27.00 -5.03 -10.90
CA LYS A 106 26.19 -5.90 -11.77
C LYS A 106 24.69 -5.67 -11.60
N ARG A 107 24.21 -5.48 -10.36
CA ARG A 107 22.80 -5.17 -10.06
C ARG A 107 22.36 -3.87 -10.74
N GLU A 108 23.16 -2.80 -10.63
CA GLU A 108 22.87 -1.52 -11.27
C GLU A 108 22.86 -1.61 -12.81
N ALA A 109 23.83 -2.30 -13.40
CA ALA A 109 23.85 -2.54 -14.85
C ALA A 109 22.60 -3.30 -15.32
N ALA A 110 22.17 -4.33 -14.59
CA ALA A 110 20.96 -5.09 -14.89
C ALA A 110 19.69 -4.23 -14.77
N LYS A 111 19.60 -3.38 -13.74
CA LYS A 111 18.48 -2.44 -13.56
C LYS A 111 18.40 -1.43 -14.72
N ALA A 112 19.53 -0.85 -15.13
CA ALA A 112 19.60 0.05 -16.27
C ALA A 112 19.21 -0.67 -17.58
N ALA A 113 19.64 -1.91 -17.80
CA ALA A 113 19.27 -2.68 -18.97
C ALA A 113 17.77 -2.99 -19.02
N ARG A 114 17.14 -3.32 -17.87
CA ARG A 114 15.69 -3.52 -17.77
C ARG A 114 14.92 -2.23 -18.07
N ALA A 115 15.35 -1.11 -17.50
CA ALA A 115 14.73 0.19 -17.75
C ALA A 115 14.79 0.58 -19.24
N LYS A 116 15.93 0.34 -19.92
CA LYS A 116 16.06 0.60 -21.36
C LYS A 116 15.16 -0.28 -22.23
N ARG A 117 14.84 -1.50 -21.79
CA ARG A 117 13.93 -2.42 -22.50
C ARG A 117 12.46 -2.07 -22.28
N ALA A 118 12.12 -1.43 -21.16
CA ALA A 118 10.75 -1.00 -20.88
C ALA A 118 10.32 0.20 -21.76
N LYS A 119 11.24 1.14 -22.02
CA LYS A 119 10.96 2.35 -22.82
C LYS A 119 10.43 2.12 -24.25
N PRO A 120 11.04 1.25 -25.10
CA PRO A 120 10.51 1.02 -26.44
C PRO A 120 9.14 0.32 -26.43
N ALA A 121 8.82 -0.47 -25.39
CA ALA A 121 7.50 -1.09 -25.24
C ALA A 121 6.40 -0.10 -24.82
N GLU A 122 6.78 1.00 -24.14
CA GLU A 122 5.86 2.10 -23.79
C GLU A 122 5.64 3.04 -25.00
N GLU A 123 6.69 3.35 -25.79
CA GLU A 123 6.57 4.17 -27.02
C GLU A 123 5.76 3.46 -28.14
N GLU A 124 5.90 2.14 -28.32
CA GLU A 124 5.08 1.39 -29.27
C GLU A 124 3.62 1.21 -28.79
N ALA A 125 3.38 1.18 -27.47
CA ALA A 125 2.03 1.11 -26.90
C ALA A 125 1.27 2.44 -27.01
N GLU A 126 1.95 3.59 -26.89
CA GLU A 126 1.34 4.91 -27.16
C GLU A 126 1.08 5.13 -28.66
N ALA A 127 1.98 4.72 -29.55
CA ALA A 127 1.78 4.86 -31.00
C ALA A 127 0.61 4.01 -31.54
N ALA A 128 0.27 2.91 -30.88
CA ALA A 128 -0.88 2.06 -31.23
C ALA A 128 -2.21 2.50 -30.58
N GLY A 129 -2.18 3.37 -29.57
CA GLY A 129 -3.37 3.84 -28.85
C GLY A 129 -4.10 5.01 -29.50
N ASP A 130 -3.43 5.77 -30.36
CA ASP A 130 -3.99 6.99 -31.02
C ASP A 130 -4.67 6.70 -32.37
N ALA A 131 -4.73 5.43 -32.81
CA ALA A 131 -5.22 5.03 -34.13
C ALA A 131 -6.65 4.44 -34.16
N ASN A 132 -7.50 4.70 -33.16
CA ASN A 132 -8.89 4.20 -33.13
C ASN A 132 -9.91 5.26 -32.70
#